data_AF-A0A1W9QNV1-F1
#
_entry.id   AF-A0A1W9QNV1-F1
#
_cell.length_a   1.000
_cell.length_b   1.000
_cell.length_c   1.000
_cell.angle_alpha   90.00
_cell.angle_beta   90.00
_cell.angle_gamma   90.00
#
_symmetry.space_group_name_H-M   'P 1'
#
loop_
_entity.id
_entity.type
_entity.pdbx_description
1 polymer ?
#
loop_
_entity_poly.entity_id
_entity_poly.type
_entity_poly.pdbx_seq_one_letter_code
_entity_poly.pdbx_strand_id
1 'polypeptide(L)'
;MGDINLDGWIDVAVSVYIGPAGFGDPGKVKVYYNESGELEGTPSFESYNYYTFSCALGDADGDGDLDLATTGGEPYNSLFDEGKIFINRNGTFSEYPEWTTNLAFGSLDVDFADVDRNGFMDIIFTSEETPSYIFLADNNGNISADPAWQSEETTNYINSFDFGLVGSA
;
A
#
# COMPACT_ATOMS: atom_id res chain seq x y z
N MET A 1 10.64 0.26 -2.48
CA MET A 1 11.74 -0.58 -3.00
C MET A 1 12.14 -1.54 -1.89
N GLY A 2 12.47 -2.77 -2.24
CA GLY A 2 12.82 -3.84 -1.30
C GLY A 2 13.18 -5.10 -2.07
N ASP A 3 13.75 -6.11 -1.41
CA ASP A 3 13.99 -7.42 -2.02
C ASP A 3 12.67 -8.21 -1.97
N ILE A 4 11.85 -8.09 -3.02
CA ILE A 4 10.46 -8.59 -3.06
C ILE A 4 10.44 -10.08 -3.37
N ASN A 5 11.39 -10.58 -4.18
CA ASN A 5 11.46 -11.99 -4.55
C ASN A 5 12.53 -12.79 -3.76
N LEU A 6 13.20 -12.16 -2.79
CA LEU A 6 14.25 -12.74 -1.94
C LEU A 6 15.47 -13.27 -2.72
N ASP A 7 15.81 -12.62 -3.84
CA ASP A 7 16.97 -12.97 -4.66
C ASP A 7 18.26 -12.24 -4.23
N GLY A 8 18.16 -11.33 -3.25
CA GLY A 8 19.25 -10.53 -2.72
C GLY A 8 19.45 -9.19 -3.42
N TRP A 9 18.59 -8.83 -4.38
CA TRP A 9 18.60 -7.56 -5.08
C TRP A 9 17.37 -6.73 -4.73
N ILE A 10 17.52 -5.40 -4.83
CA ILE A 10 16.44 -4.48 -4.50
C ILE A 10 15.57 -4.24 -5.73
N ASP A 11 14.29 -4.59 -5.60
CA ASP A 11 13.23 -4.45 -6.58
C ASP A 11 12.44 -3.14 -6.40
N VAL A 12 11.61 -2.85 -7.40
CA VAL A 12 10.84 -1.60 -7.48
C VAL A 12 9.35 -1.88 -7.62
N ALA A 13 8.56 -1.41 -6.66
CA ALA A 13 7.12 -1.28 -6.78
C ALA A 13 6.75 0.16 -7.19
N VAL A 14 5.76 0.31 -8.06
CA VAL A 14 5.32 1.59 -8.62
C VAL A 14 3.80 1.68 -8.60
N SER A 15 3.27 2.68 -7.88
CA SER A 15 1.89 3.12 -8.02
C SER A 15 1.75 4.04 -9.23
N VAL A 16 0.77 3.76 -10.10
CA VAL A 16 0.48 4.56 -11.30
C VAL A 16 -0.93 5.12 -11.17
N TYR A 17 -1.02 6.43 -10.98
CA TYR A 17 -2.30 7.14 -10.88
C TYR A 17 -3.07 7.11 -12.21
N ILE A 18 -2.44 7.52 -13.31
CA ILE A 18 -3.11 7.75 -14.60
C ILE A 18 -2.69 6.73 -15.66
N GLY A 19 -3.69 6.12 -16.30
CA GLY A 19 -3.54 5.25 -17.45
C GLY A 19 -3.21 5.99 -18.76
N PRO A 20 -2.91 5.24 -19.84
CA PRO A 20 -2.47 5.82 -21.11
C PRO A 20 -3.46 6.79 -21.78
N ALA A 21 -4.76 6.72 -21.44
CA ALA A 21 -5.77 7.65 -21.98
C ALA A 21 -6.01 8.91 -21.13
N GLY A 22 -5.21 9.15 -20.08
CA GLY A 22 -5.24 10.37 -19.26
C GLY A 22 -6.18 10.30 -18.06
N PHE A 23 -6.60 11.44 -17.51
CA PHE A 23 -7.33 11.54 -16.22
C PHE A 23 -8.63 10.74 -16.10
N GLY A 24 -9.20 10.24 -17.21
CA GLY A 24 -10.39 9.37 -17.18
C GLY A 24 -10.09 7.88 -17.24
N ASP A 25 -8.81 7.51 -17.29
CA ASP A 25 -8.32 6.14 -17.42
C ASP A 25 -7.50 5.79 -16.17
N PRO A 26 -7.96 4.86 -15.32
CA PRO A 26 -7.22 4.47 -14.13
C PRO A 26 -5.89 3.81 -14.52
N GLY A 27 -4.86 4.09 -13.73
CA GLY A 27 -3.60 3.38 -13.81
C GLY A 27 -3.69 2.02 -13.13
N LYS A 28 -2.67 1.67 -12.33
CA LYS A 28 -2.50 0.37 -11.67
C LYS A 28 -1.25 0.39 -10.79
N VAL A 29 -1.02 -0.67 -10.00
CA VAL A 29 0.29 -0.91 -9.40
C VAL A 29 1.11 -1.90 -10.23
N LYS A 30 2.43 -1.72 -10.21
CA LYS A 30 3.40 -2.55 -10.95
C LYS A 30 4.57 -2.92 -10.07
N VAL A 31 5.17 -4.09 -10.32
CA VAL A 31 6.47 -4.47 -9.75
C VAL A 31 7.45 -4.78 -10.89
N TYR A 32 8.66 -4.28 -10.72
CA TYR A 32 9.81 -4.48 -11.58
C TYR A 32 10.91 -5.19 -10.77
N TYR A 33 11.23 -6.43 -11.12
CA TYR A 33 12.32 -7.19 -10.50
C TYR A 33 13.71 -6.74 -10.99
N ASN A 34 14.68 -6.81 -10.09
CA ASN A 34 16.07 -6.47 -10.33
C ASN A 34 16.94 -7.72 -10.38
N GLU A 35 17.24 -8.18 -11.58
CA GLU A 35 17.98 -9.42 -11.77
C GLU A 35 19.48 -9.11 -11.85
N SER A 36 20.21 -9.38 -10.77
CA SER A 36 21.67 -9.21 -10.75
C SER A 36 22.17 -7.76 -10.99
N GLY A 37 21.39 -6.77 -10.58
CA GLY A 37 21.73 -5.35 -10.72
C GLY A 37 21.14 -4.69 -11.98
N GLU A 38 20.37 -5.44 -12.77
CA GLU A 38 19.65 -4.94 -13.93
C GLU A 38 18.13 -5.00 -13.68
N LEU A 39 17.49 -3.83 -13.58
CA LEU A 39 16.03 -3.74 -13.52
C LEU A 39 15.42 -4.17 -14.86
N GLU A 40 14.37 -4.96 -14.78
CA GLU A 40 13.62 -5.38 -15.97
C GLU A 40 12.96 -4.19 -16.69
N GLY A 41 12.87 -4.28 -18.02
CA GLY A 41 12.24 -3.24 -18.85
C GLY A 41 10.72 -3.31 -18.93
N THR A 42 10.13 -4.43 -18.49
CA THR A 42 8.69 -4.70 -18.48
C THR A 42 8.32 -5.26 -17.11
N PRO A 43 7.22 -4.83 -16.51
CA PRO A 43 6.86 -5.27 -15.17
C PRO A 43 6.53 -6.77 -15.16
N SER A 44 7.08 -7.50 -14.18
CA SER A 44 6.73 -8.89 -13.91
C SER A 44 5.37 -9.03 -13.22
N PHE A 45 4.89 -7.97 -12.56
CA PHE A 45 3.54 -7.90 -12.02
C PHE A 45 2.84 -6.59 -12.39
N GLU A 46 1.57 -6.72 -12.76
CA GLU A 46 0.62 -5.62 -12.94
C GLU A 46 -0.71 -6.00 -12.30
N SER A 47 -1.30 -5.11 -11.52
CA SER A 47 -2.65 -5.30 -11.00
C SER A 47 -3.72 -5.03 -12.06
N TYR A 48 -4.98 -5.29 -11.68
CA TYR A 48 -6.14 -4.68 -12.34
C TYR A 48 -6.07 -3.15 -12.30
N ASN A 49 -6.87 -2.47 -13.13
CA ASN A 49 -6.83 -1.01 -13.22
C ASN A 49 -7.66 -0.35 -12.12
N TYR A 50 -7.06 0.61 -11.40
CA TYR A 50 -7.70 1.50 -10.43
C TYR A 50 -6.83 2.75 -10.24
N TYR A 51 -7.40 3.80 -9.63
CA TYR A 51 -6.63 4.99 -9.27
C TYR A 51 -5.89 4.75 -7.95
N THR A 52 -4.60 5.10 -7.93
CA THR A 52 -3.72 4.95 -6.77
C THR A 52 -2.63 6.01 -6.82
N PHE A 53 -2.26 6.57 -5.67
CA PHE A 53 -1.30 7.67 -5.53
C PHE A 53 0.02 7.25 -4.90
N SER A 54 -0.02 6.25 -4.03
CA SER A 54 1.12 5.75 -3.28
C SER A 54 1.03 4.24 -3.06
N CYS A 55 2.20 3.65 -2.86
CA CYS A 55 2.39 2.26 -2.47
C CYS A 55 3.54 2.11 -1.47
N ALA A 56 3.41 1.16 -0.56
CA ALA A 56 4.41 0.81 0.45
C ALA A 56 4.68 -0.69 0.45
N LEU A 57 5.88 -1.08 0.88
CA LEU A 57 6.27 -2.48 1.07
C LEU A 57 6.39 -2.79 2.56
N GLY A 58 5.86 -3.92 3.00
CA GLY A 58 5.93 -4.39 4.38
C GLY A 58 5.40 -5.81 4.50
N ASP A 59 5.78 -6.53 5.55
CA ASP A 59 5.31 -7.90 5.83
C ASP A 59 3.94 -7.82 6.51
N ALA A 60 2.86 -7.92 5.71
CA ALA A 60 1.50 -7.63 6.15
C ALA A 60 0.80 -8.85 6.74
N ASP A 61 1.21 -10.07 6.35
CA ASP A 61 0.65 -11.32 6.90
C ASP A 61 1.61 -12.07 7.85
N GLY A 62 2.82 -11.54 8.05
CA GLY A 62 3.79 -12.03 9.03
C GLY A 62 4.56 -13.26 8.56
N ASP A 63 4.59 -13.53 7.25
CA ASP A 63 5.29 -14.69 6.67
C ASP A 63 6.77 -14.41 6.33
N GLY A 64 7.18 -13.14 6.39
CA GLY A 64 8.55 -12.67 6.17
C GLY A 64 8.84 -12.21 4.75
N ASP A 65 7.89 -12.31 3.82
CA ASP A 65 7.97 -11.70 2.49
C ASP A 65 7.52 -10.23 2.55
N LEU A 66 8.01 -9.39 1.62
CA LEU A 66 7.49 -8.03 1.47
C LEU A 66 6.19 -8.06 0.65
N ASP A 67 5.08 -7.71 1.28
CA ASP A 67 3.79 -7.44 0.64
C ASP A 67 3.69 -6.02 0.11
N LEU A 68 2.66 -5.76 -0.70
CA LEU A 68 2.47 -4.48 -1.37
C LEU A 68 1.14 -3.84 -0.96
N ALA A 69 1.21 -2.81 -0.12
CA ALA A 69 0.08 -1.95 0.17
C ALA A 69 -0.06 -0.83 -0.85
N THR A 70 -1.29 -0.48 -1.21
CA THR A 70 -1.57 0.65 -2.09
C THR A 70 -2.77 1.45 -1.59
N THR A 71 -2.65 2.76 -1.71
CA THR A 71 -3.81 3.67 -1.72
C THR A 71 -4.79 3.29 -2.83
N GLY A 72 -6.07 3.64 -2.63
CA GLY A 72 -7.10 3.54 -3.64
C GLY A 72 -7.87 4.86 -3.80
N GLY A 73 -8.37 5.08 -5.00
CA GLY A 73 -9.31 6.14 -5.32
C GLY A 73 -8.67 7.34 -6.01
N GLU A 74 -9.53 8.30 -6.34
CA GLU A 74 -9.20 9.57 -6.99
C GLU A 74 -9.92 10.70 -6.24
N PRO A 75 -9.26 11.26 -5.21
CA PRO A 75 -9.91 12.23 -4.33
C PRO A 75 -10.27 13.54 -5.04
N TYR A 76 -9.54 13.94 -6.08
CA TYR A 76 -9.77 15.22 -6.78
C TYR A 76 -11.10 15.31 -7.52
N ASN A 77 -11.75 14.18 -7.83
CA ASN A 77 -13.13 14.10 -8.32
C ASN A 77 -14.04 13.32 -7.37
N SER A 78 -13.64 13.18 -6.10
CA SER A 78 -14.35 12.46 -5.04
C SER A 78 -14.72 11.02 -5.42
N LEU A 79 -13.84 10.34 -6.17
CA LEU A 79 -13.97 8.92 -6.49
C LEU A 79 -13.24 8.09 -5.44
N PHE A 80 -13.91 7.83 -4.32
CA PHE A 80 -13.32 7.07 -3.22
C PHE A 80 -13.29 5.58 -3.52
N ASP A 81 -12.26 4.91 -3.01
CA ASP A 81 -12.04 3.47 -3.17
C ASP A 81 -11.39 2.91 -1.90
N GLU A 82 -11.34 1.59 -1.75
CA GLU A 82 -10.75 0.94 -0.58
C GLU A 82 -9.22 1.03 -0.60
N GLY A 83 -8.60 1.09 0.58
CA GLY A 83 -7.18 0.75 0.74
C GLY A 83 -6.96 -0.75 0.47
N LYS A 84 -5.80 -1.12 -0.07
CA LYS A 84 -5.57 -2.47 -0.64
C LYS A 84 -4.21 -3.02 -0.23
N ILE A 85 -4.13 -4.34 -0.04
CA ILE A 85 -2.86 -5.08 0.09
C ILE A 85 -2.87 -6.26 -0.89
N PHE A 86 -1.80 -6.35 -1.67
CA PHE A 86 -1.49 -7.49 -2.52
C PHE A 86 -0.47 -8.35 -1.77
N ILE A 87 -0.86 -9.58 -1.45
CA ILE A 87 -0.01 -10.52 -0.72
C ILE A 87 0.98 -11.16 -1.68
N ASN A 88 2.25 -11.06 -1.31
CA ASN A 88 3.35 -11.67 -2.02
C ASN A 88 3.46 -13.13 -1.61
N ARG A 89 3.67 -14.01 -2.58
CA ARG A 89 4.01 -15.41 -2.30
C ARG A 89 5.28 -15.76 -3.04
N ASN A 90 6.42 -15.54 -2.39
CA ASN A 90 7.75 -15.80 -2.93
C ASN A 90 7.99 -15.11 -4.29
N GLY A 91 7.76 -13.79 -4.35
CA GLY A 91 7.95 -12.98 -5.56
C GLY A 91 6.83 -13.16 -6.58
N THR A 92 5.61 -13.50 -6.17
CA THR A 92 4.45 -13.58 -7.06
C THR A 92 3.23 -12.99 -6.39
N PHE A 93 2.50 -12.14 -7.13
CA PHE A 93 1.27 -11.49 -6.68
C PHE A 93 0.07 -11.95 -7.50
N SER A 94 -1.11 -11.93 -6.89
CA SER A 94 -2.38 -12.05 -7.60
C SER A 94 -2.79 -10.71 -8.23
N GLU A 95 -3.54 -10.74 -9.34
CA GLU A 95 -3.96 -9.51 -10.04
C GLU A 95 -4.85 -8.60 -9.18
N TYR A 96 -5.57 -9.19 -8.23
CA TYR A 96 -6.52 -8.52 -7.33
C TYR A 96 -6.01 -8.60 -5.89
N PRO A 97 -6.26 -7.58 -5.05
CA PRO A 97 -5.83 -7.57 -3.67
C PRO A 97 -6.53 -8.66 -2.88
N GLU A 98 -5.83 -9.17 -1.88
CA GLU A 98 -6.34 -10.21 -0.99
C GLU A 98 -6.86 -9.64 0.33
N TRP A 99 -6.49 -8.40 0.61
CA TRP A 99 -7.05 -7.61 1.70
C TRP A 99 -7.47 -6.23 1.20
N THR A 100 -8.62 -5.77 1.67
CA THR A 100 -9.13 -4.42 1.43
C THR A 100 -9.76 -3.87 2.70
N THR A 101 -9.77 -2.55 2.86
CA THR A 101 -10.52 -1.90 3.93
C THR A 101 -12.03 -2.10 3.75
N ASN A 102 -12.82 -2.04 4.83
CA ASN A 102 -14.29 -2.10 4.78
C ASN A 102 -14.96 -0.76 4.41
N LEU A 103 -14.17 0.29 4.22
CA LEU A 103 -14.61 1.61 3.81
C LEU A 103 -13.80 2.09 2.61
N ALA A 104 -14.45 2.91 1.79
CA ALA A 104 -13.83 3.65 0.69
C ALA A 104 -13.51 5.07 1.14
N PHE A 105 -12.33 5.57 0.81
CA PHE A 105 -11.87 6.90 1.20
C PHE A 105 -10.87 7.46 0.18
N GLY A 106 -10.58 8.76 0.30
CA GLY A 106 -9.73 9.48 -0.65
C GLY A 106 -8.25 9.38 -0.31
N SER A 107 -7.69 8.18 -0.28
CA SER A 107 -6.30 7.99 0.19
C SER A 107 -5.25 8.54 -0.78
N LEU A 108 -4.24 9.21 -0.23
CA LEU A 108 -3.11 9.79 -0.97
C LEU A 108 -1.77 9.17 -0.60
N ASP A 109 -1.62 8.69 0.63
CA ASP A 109 -0.41 7.96 1.07
C ASP A 109 -0.74 6.76 1.93
N VAL A 110 0.17 5.79 1.95
CA VAL A 110 0.06 4.56 2.72
C VAL A 110 1.44 4.18 3.26
N ASP A 111 1.49 3.68 4.50
CA ASP A 111 2.72 3.16 5.11
C ASP A 111 2.43 2.03 6.10
N PHE A 112 3.47 1.24 6.39
CA PHE A 112 3.45 0.17 7.38
C PHE A 112 4.22 0.56 8.64
N ALA A 113 3.67 0.20 9.80
CA ALA A 113 4.35 0.38 11.07
C ALA A 113 3.73 -0.51 12.16
N ASP A 114 4.53 -1.04 13.09
CA ASP A 114 4.03 -1.63 14.32
C ASP A 114 3.72 -0.52 15.34
N VAL A 115 2.49 -0.01 15.32
CA VAL A 115 2.05 1.17 16.09
C VAL A 115 1.75 0.78 17.53
N ASP A 116 1.20 -0.41 17.76
CA ASP A 116 0.82 -0.88 19.08
C ASP A 116 1.91 -1.74 19.79
N ARG A 117 3.01 -2.04 19.07
CA ARG A 117 4.17 -2.80 19.54
C ARG A 117 3.86 -4.27 19.82
N ASN A 118 2.97 -4.86 19.03
CA ASN A 118 2.64 -6.28 19.14
C ASN A 118 3.57 -7.19 18.33
N GLY A 119 4.47 -6.61 17.52
CA GLY A 119 5.43 -7.32 16.69
C GLY A 119 4.95 -7.61 15.27
N PHE A 120 3.74 -7.17 14.90
CA PHE A 120 3.18 -7.28 13.55
C PHE A 120 2.99 -5.89 12.95
N MET A 121 3.07 -5.79 11.63
CA MET A 121 2.89 -4.51 10.95
C MET A 121 1.41 -4.12 10.91
N ASP A 122 1.10 -2.92 11.37
CA ASP A 122 -0.16 -2.24 11.11
C ASP A 122 -0.06 -1.43 9.81
N ILE A 123 -1.21 -0.98 9.30
CA ILE A 123 -1.27 -0.16 8.09
C ILE A 123 -1.95 1.18 8.36
N ILE A 124 -1.35 2.24 7.83
CA ILE A 124 -1.81 3.61 7.99
C ILE A 124 -2.05 4.20 6.62
N PHE A 125 -3.19 4.86 6.46
CA PHE A 125 -3.51 5.64 5.27
C PHE A 125 -3.75 7.10 5.64
N THR A 126 -3.25 7.99 4.80
CA THR A 126 -3.68 9.39 4.83
C THR A 126 -4.58 9.72 3.68
N SER A 127 -5.53 10.62 3.93
CA SER A 127 -6.63 10.85 2.99
C SER A 127 -6.92 12.33 2.80
N GLU A 128 -7.45 12.65 1.62
CA GLU A 128 -8.11 13.91 1.29
C GLU A 128 -9.63 13.76 1.45
N GLU A 129 -10.33 14.83 1.86
CA GLU A 129 -11.79 14.91 2.01
C GLU A 129 -12.43 13.91 3.01
N THR A 130 -11.59 13.07 3.62
CA THR A 130 -11.96 11.97 4.51
C THR A 130 -10.91 11.86 5.61
N PRO A 131 -11.21 11.21 6.74
CA PRO A 131 -10.19 10.96 7.76
C PRO A 131 -9.00 10.17 7.22
N SER A 132 -7.84 10.38 7.83
CA SER A 132 -6.75 9.41 7.82
C SER A 132 -7.09 8.27 8.78
N TYR A 133 -6.64 7.06 8.48
CA TYR A 133 -7.03 5.85 9.20
C TYR A 133 -5.81 5.01 9.59
N ILE A 134 -5.91 4.35 10.75
CA ILE A 134 -4.98 3.30 11.18
C ILE A 134 -5.77 2.01 11.34
N PHE A 135 -5.26 0.93 10.77
CA PHE A 135 -5.81 -0.41 10.85
C PHE A 135 -4.79 -1.32 11.51
N LEU A 136 -5.14 -1.91 12.65
CA LEU A 136 -4.21 -2.70 13.45
C LEU A 136 -4.23 -4.18 13.04
N ALA A 137 -3.06 -4.80 13.06
CA ALA A 137 -2.90 -6.24 13.11
C ALA A 137 -3.23 -6.79 14.50
N ASP A 138 -3.76 -8.01 14.54
CA ASP A 138 -3.87 -8.75 15.80
C ASP A 138 -2.54 -9.45 16.16
N ASN A 139 -2.49 -10.10 17.34
CA ASN A 139 -1.32 -10.87 17.79
C ASN A 139 -1.01 -12.13 16.94
N ASN A 140 -1.69 -12.31 15.81
CA ASN A 140 -1.41 -13.37 14.84
C ASN A 140 -1.11 -12.79 13.44
N GLY A 141 -0.90 -11.48 13.31
CA GLY A 141 -0.61 -10.83 12.02
C GLY A 141 -1.84 -10.53 11.15
N ASN A 142 -3.07 -10.69 11.66
CA ASN A 142 -4.26 -10.40 10.84
C ASN A 142 -4.65 -8.92 10.96
N ILE A 143 -4.42 -8.15 9.91
CA ILE A 143 -4.84 -6.74 9.81
C ILE A 143 -6.38 -6.64 9.74
N SER A 144 -6.97 -5.91 10.69
CA SER A 144 -8.41 -5.59 10.69
C SER A 144 -8.78 -4.72 9.50
N ALA A 145 -9.82 -5.07 8.74
CA ALA A 145 -10.37 -4.21 7.68
C ALA A 145 -11.20 -3.03 8.23
N ASP A 146 -11.48 -3.01 9.53
CA ASP A 146 -12.10 -1.89 10.24
C ASP A 146 -11.04 -1.03 10.96
N PRO A 147 -11.15 0.31 10.91
CA PRO A 147 -10.12 1.19 11.47
C PRO A 147 -10.16 1.16 13.00
N ALA A 148 -8.99 1.08 13.61
CA ALA A 148 -8.81 1.22 15.05
C ALA A 148 -8.75 2.69 15.48
N TRP A 149 -8.30 3.56 14.57
CA TRP A 149 -8.24 5.01 14.77
C TRP A 149 -8.56 5.75 13.48
N GLN A 150 -9.09 6.97 13.63
CA GLN A 150 -9.27 7.91 12.54
C GLN A 150 -8.95 9.34 12.99
N SER A 151 -8.47 10.19 12.09
CA SER A 151 -8.31 11.62 12.37
C SER A 151 -9.65 12.32 12.54
N GLU A 152 -9.69 13.38 13.34
CA GLU A 152 -10.84 14.30 13.36
C GLU A 152 -10.87 15.21 12.13
N GLU A 153 -9.69 15.48 11.55
CA GLU A 153 -9.54 16.30 10.36
C GLU A 153 -9.93 15.54 9.10
N THR A 154 -10.59 16.25 8.17
CA THR A 154 -11.11 15.74 6.89
C THR A 154 -10.83 16.73 5.75
N THR A 155 -9.85 17.62 5.90
CA THR A 155 -9.60 18.72 4.96
C THR A 155 -8.66 18.32 3.81
N ASN A 156 -8.65 19.13 2.74
CA ASN A 156 -7.98 18.84 1.47
C ASN A 156 -6.46 19.14 1.44
N TYR A 157 -5.73 18.92 2.53
CA TYR A 157 -4.31 19.36 2.62
C TYR A 157 -3.32 18.28 3.05
N ILE A 158 -3.78 17.04 3.22
CA ILE A 158 -2.91 15.92 3.59
C ILE A 158 -2.35 15.30 2.31
N ASN A 159 -1.04 15.09 2.24
CA ASN A 159 -0.40 14.51 1.06
C ASN A 159 0.46 13.29 1.36
N SER A 160 1.07 13.25 2.55
CA SER A 160 2.00 12.19 2.90
C SER A 160 2.02 11.96 4.41
N PHE A 161 2.40 10.75 4.77
CA PHE A 161 2.66 10.31 6.13
C PHE A 161 4.07 9.74 6.22
N ASP A 162 4.64 9.75 7.42
CA ASP A 162 5.89 9.05 7.71
C ASP A 162 5.83 8.57 9.16
N PHE A 163 6.32 7.36 9.39
CA PHE A 163 6.46 6.79 10.72
C PHE A 163 7.92 6.57 11.08
N GLY A 164 8.28 6.95 12.31
CA GLY A 164 9.63 6.76 12.82
C GLY A 164 9.63 6.34 14.29
N LEU A 165 10.35 5.26 14.58
CA LEU A 165 10.70 4.88 15.95
C LEU A 165 12.10 5.41 16.29
N VAL A 166 12.20 6.17 17.39
CA VAL A 166 13.49 6.58 17.96
C VAL A 166 13.80 5.68 19.15
N GLY A 167 14.77 4.76 19.01
CA GLY A 167 15.22 3.86 20.07
C GLY A 167 15.12 2.38 19.69
N SER A 168 15.38 1.48 20.64
CA SER A 168 15.20 0.03 20.42
C SER A 168 13.73 -0.38 20.64
N ALA A 169 13.22 -1.21 19.72
CA ALA A 169 11.98 -1.97 19.84
C ALA A 169 12.05 -2.95 21.02
#